data_AF-A0A662JSA5-F1
#
_entry.id   AF-A0A662JSA5-F1
#
_cell.length_a   1.000
_cell.length_b   1.000
_cell.length_c   1.000
_cell.angle_alpha   90.00
_cell.angle_beta   90.00
_cell.angle_gamma   90.00
#
_symmetry.space_group_name_H-M   'P 1'
#
loop_
_entity.id
_entity.type
_entity.pdbx_description
1 polymer ?
#
loop_
_entity_poly.entity_id
_entity_poly.type
_entity_poly.pdbx_seq_one_letter_code
_entity_poly.pdbx_strand_id
1 'polypeptide(L)'
;MTDERLHKVLTNGLLIPIPPGELRLEIYRANIIHIKYTPDISLPQRKSLIVIREPSPTRWGLKRVDSRLVIRTDKVEVHVDPDTKAISFYSSSGELVLKEGRRKVRAIEVAGERAFQVEQELIISSDEGLYGLGQHPGIFNYKGHTITLIQRNWDVAVPFLVSSKGYGILW
;
A
#
# COMPACT_ATOMS: atom_id res chain seq x y z
N MET A 1 24.79 -7.28 22.06
CA MET A 1 23.85 -7.75 21.02
C MET A 1 23.39 -6.52 20.27
N THR A 2 24.00 -6.26 19.13
CA THR A 2 23.95 -4.97 18.44
C THR A 2 22.79 -4.96 17.45
N ASP A 3 21.98 -3.91 17.51
CA ASP A 3 20.80 -3.60 16.71
C ASP A 3 21.16 -3.40 15.24
N GLU A 4 21.10 -4.46 14.42
CA GLU A 4 21.64 -4.44 13.04
C GLU A 4 20.63 -4.77 11.93
N ARG A 5 19.33 -4.60 12.15
CA ARG A 5 18.35 -4.56 11.04
C ARG A 5 17.41 -3.37 11.15
N LEU A 6 18.01 -2.21 11.36
CA LEU A 6 17.39 -0.91 11.12
C LEU A 6 16.99 -0.81 9.64
N HIS A 7 15.86 -0.15 9.38
CA HIS A 7 15.44 0.22 8.03
C HIS A 7 16.59 0.89 7.26
N LYS A 8 16.64 0.69 5.94
CA LYS A 8 17.56 1.40 5.05
C LYS A 8 16.83 2.60 4.43
N VAL A 9 17.43 3.79 4.56
CA VAL A 9 16.95 5.01 3.89
C VAL A 9 17.40 4.97 2.43
N LEU A 10 16.45 5.22 1.53
CA LEU A 10 16.66 5.35 0.08
C LEU A 10 16.52 6.82 -0.31
N THR A 11 16.89 7.19 -1.54
CA THR A 11 16.73 8.55 -2.06
C THR A 11 15.27 9.04 -2.00
N ASN A 12 14.32 8.15 -2.25
CA ASN A 12 12.89 8.45 -2.30
C ASN A 12 12.05 7.58 -1.35
N GLY A 13 12.58 7.15 -0.21
CA GLY A 13 11.77 6.40 0.76
C GLY A 13 12.58 5.45 1.62
N LEU A 14 11.97 4.32 2.02
CA LEU A 14 12.54 3.36 2.95
C LEU A 14 12.48 1.93 2.42
N LEU A 15 13.45 1.14 2.85
CA LEU A 15 13.43 -0.33 2.80
C LEU A 15 13.41 -0.87 4.22
N ILE A 16 12.40 -1.66 4.55
CA ILE A 16 12.09 -2.12 5.90
C ILE A 16 12.11 -3.65 5.91
N PRO A 17 13.00 -4.29 6.68
CA PRO A 17 12.98 -5.74 6.83
C PRO A 17 11.68 -6.21 7.50
N ILE A 18 10.95 -7.11 6.83
CA ILE A 18 9.74 -7.76 7.34
C ILE A 18 9.84 -9.26 6.99
N PRO A 19 10.41 -10.09 7.89
CA PRO A 19 10.59 -11.51 7.63
C PRO A 19 9.29 -12.19 7.13
N PRO A 20 9.36 -13.05 6.10
CA PRO A 20 10.58 -13.57 5.47
C PRO A 20 11.28 -12.65 4.45
N GLY A 21 10.79 -11.45 4.16
CA GLY A 21 11.38 -10.57 3.14
C GLY A 21 11.44 -9.10 3.54
N GLU A 22 11.07 -8.22 2.61
CA GLU A 22 11.25 -6.77 2.75
C GLU A 22 10.07 -5.97 2.20
N LEU A 23 9.77 -4.86 2.89
CA LEU A 23 8.82 -3.86 2.45
C LEU A 23 9.56 -2.63 1.97
N ARG A 24 9.25 -2.19 0.75
CA ARG A 24 9.73 -0.95 0.18
C ARG A 24 8.60 0.07 0.15
N LEU A 25 8.82 1.19 0.81
CA LEU A 25 7.95 2.35 0.79
C LEU A 25 8.64 3.42 -0.04
N GLU A 26 8.03 3.80 -1.17
CA GLU A 26 8.56 4.81 -2.08
C GLU A 26 7.64 6.02 -2.14
N ILE A 27 8.21 7.20 -1.94
CA ILE A 27 7.54 8.48 -2.13
C ILE A 27 7.57 8.76 -3.62
N TYR A 28 6.40 8.59 -4.23
CA TYR A 28 6.23 8.73 -5.66
C TYR A 28 5.94 10.19 -6.03
N ARG A 29 5.12 10.86 -5.21
CA ARG A 29 4.89 12.32 -5.16
C ARG A 29 4.51 12.71 -3.73
N ALA A 30 4.37 14.01 -3.44
CA ALA A 30 3.97 14.48 -2.12
C ALA A 30 2.70 13.79 -1.58
N ASN A 31 1.72 13.47 -2.43
CA ASN A 31 0.48 12.81 -2.06
C ASN A 31 0.35 11.35 -2.58
N ILE A 32 1.45 10.74 -3.05
CA ILE A 32 1.42 9.38 -3.61
C ILE A 32 2.57 8.58 -3.01
N ILE A 33 2.22 7.51 -2.28
CA ILE A 33 3.16 6.59 -1.66
C ILE A 33 2.95 5.21 -2.29
N HIS A 34 4.02 4.62 -2.82
CA HIS A 34 4.02 3.31 -3.43
C HIS A 34 4.57 2.29 -2.44
N ILE A 35 3.73 1.34 -2.04
CA ILE A 35 4.10 0.26 -1.13
C ILE A 35 4.32 -1.01 -1.93
N LYS A 36 5.46 -1.66 -1.72
CA LYS A 36 5.77 -2.97 -2.28
C LYS A 36 6.25 -3.88 -1.17
N TYR A 37 5.78 -5.11 -1.15
CA TYR A 37 6.29 -6.14 -0.26
C TYR A 37 6.62 -7.38 -1.08
N THR A 38 7.73 -8.03 -0.77
CA THR A 38 8.09 -9.33 -1.30
C THR A 38 8.64 -10.21 -0.19
N PRO A 39 8.24 -11.49 -0.09
CA PRO A 39 8.90 -12.48 0.76
C PRO A 39 10.17 -13.05 0.11
N ASP A 40 10.46 -12.71 -1.15
CA ASP A 40 11.66 -13.14 -1.88
C ASP A 40 12.86 -12.21 -1.59
N ILE A 41 14.05 -12.60 -2.03
CA ILE A 41 15.31 -11.87 -1.81
C ILE A 41 15.32 -10.49 -2.48
N SER A 42 14.51 -10.31 -3.54
CA SER A 42 14.42 -9.03 -4.24
C SER A 42 13.04 -8.80 -4.85
N LEU A 43 12.69 -7.53 -5.03
CA LEU A 43 11.49 -7.14 -5.76
C LEU A 43 11.62 -7.50 -7.25
N PRO A 44 10.56 -8.02 -7.89
CA PRO A 44 10.58 -8.32 -9.31
C PRO A 44 10.83 -7.06 -10.14
N GLN A 45 11.69 -7.17 -11.16
CA GLN A 45 12.05 -6.04 -12.05
C GLN A 45 11.05 -5.81 -13.19
N ARG A 46 9.86 -6.43 -13.13
CA ARG A 46 8.83 -6.28 -14.17
C ARG A 46 8.28 -4.85 -14.15
N LYS A 47 8.21 -4.23 -15.33
CA LYS A 47 7.56 -2.93 -15.48
C LYS A 47 6.05 -3.09 -15.27
N SER A 48 5.47 -2.15 -14.54
CA SER A 48 4.02 -2.07 -14.37
C SER A 48 3.35 -1.76 -15.72
N LEU A 49 2.18 -2.35 -15.96
CA LEU A 49 1.36 -2.07 -17.16
C LEU A 49 0.48 -0.82 -17.02
N ILE A 50 0.27 -0.32 -15.79
CA ILE A 50 -0.67 0.79 -15.50
C ILE A 50 0.03 2.06 -15.00
N VAL A 51 1.03 1.91 -14.12
CA VAL A 51 1.92 2.99 -13.68
C VAL A 51 3.01 3.20 -14.72
N ILE A 52 2.86 4.24 -15.55
CA ILE A 52 3.79 4.59 -16.64
C ILE A 52 4.74 5.75 -16.31
N ARG A 53 4.52 6.43 -15.18
CA ARG A 53 5.37 7.53 -14.73
C ARG A 53 6.53 6.99 -13.88
N GLU A 54 7.50 7.84 -13.62
CA GLU A 54 8.53 7.60 -12.62
C GLU A 54 8.28 8.50 -11.39
N PRO A 55 8.82 8.13 -10.21
CA PRO A 55 8.79 8.99 -9.02
C PRO A 55 9.33 10.38 -9.34
N SER A 56 8.65 11.42 -8.88
CA SER A 56 9.11 12.80 -9.05
C SER A 56 9.88 13.27 -7.82
N PRO A 57 10.96 14.07 -7.98
CA PRO A 57 11.68 14.64 -6.84
C PRO A 57 10.70 15.34 -5.88
N THR A 58 10.67 14.87 -4.64
CA THR A 58 9.71 15.30 -3.62
C THR A 58 10.48 15.57 -2.34
N ARG A 59 10.24 16.71 -1.69
CA ARG A 59 10.80 16.99 -0.37
C ARG A 59 10.10 16.10 0.66
N TRP A 60 10.89 15.40 1.47
CA TRP A 60 10.37 14.56 2.53
C TRP A 60 11.33 14.49 3.71
N GLY A 61 10.83 14.09 4.86
CA GLY A 61 11.61 13.87 6.06
C GLY A 61 11.28 12.54 6.73
N LEU A 62 12.25 12.03 7.48
CA LEU A 62 12.11 10.85 8.33
C LEU A 62 12.37 11.25 9.78
N LYS A 63 11.49 10.84 10.68
CA LYS A 63 11.68 10.98 12.13
C LYS A 63 11.33 9.68 12.83
N ARG A 64 11.85 9.51 14.04
CA ARG A 64 11.38 8.48 14.98
C ARG A 64 10.59 9.17 16.09
N VAL A 65 9.37 8.72 16.31
CA VAL A 65 8.47 9.25 17.34
C VAL A 65 7.85 8.06 18.06
N ASP A 66 8.04 7.95 19.38
CA ASP A 66 7.54 6.83 20.19
C ASP A 66 7.84 5.46 19.57
N SER A 67 9.09 5.26 19.14
CA SER A 67 9.58 4.07 18.41
C SER A 67 9.00 3.83 17.01
N ARG A 68 8.01 4.59 16.55
CA ARG A 68 7.48 4.54 15.17
C ARG A 68 8.40 5.27 14.21
N LEU A 69 8.48 4.77 12.98
CA LEU A 69 9.08 5.53 11.88
C LEU A 69 7.99 6.43 11.28
N VAL A 70 8.27 7.72 11.18
CA VAL A 70 7.36 8.73 10.64
C VAL A 70 7.99 9.37 9.42
N ILE A 71 7.39 9.14 8.26
CA ILE A 71 7.75 9.75 6.98
C ILE A 71 6.78 10.88 6.73
N ARG A 72 7.27 12.06 6.35
CA ARG A 72 6.42 13.22 6.11
C ARG A 72 6.76 13.90 4.79
N THR A 73 5.74 14.19 4.01
CA THR A 73 5.77 15.12 2.87
C THR A 73 4.90 16.35 3.21
N ASP A 74 4.72 17.26 2.25
CA ASP A 74 3.82 18.40 2.41
C ASP A 74 2.32 18.02 2.39
N LYS A 75 1.97 16.78 1.99
CA LYS A 75 0.57 16.36 1.80
C LYS A 75 0.17 15.13 2.60
N VAL A 76 1.12 14.27 2.95
CA VAL A 76 0.83 13.03 3.67
C VAL A 76 1.89 12.76 4.73
N GLU A 77 1.46 12.15 5.83
CA GLU A 77 2.34 11.61 6.84
C GLU A 77 2.09 10.10 6.93
N VAL A 78 3.16 9.31 6.95
CA VAL A 78 3.11 7.84 6.94
C VAL A 78 3.83 7.31 8.16
N HIS A 79 3.13 6.51 8.95
CA HIS A 79 3.66 5.90 10.16
C HIS A 79 3.88 4.41 9.90
N VAL A 80 5.02 3.90 10.35
CA VAL A 80 5.29 2.45 10.39
C VAL A 80 5.35 2.02 11.84
N ASP A 81 4.45 1.09 12.18
CA ASP A 81 4.37 0.50 13.51
C ASP A 81 5.62 -0.36 13.80
N PRO A 82 6.27 -0.21 14.96
CA PRO A 82 7.52 -0.92 15.25
C PRO A 82 7.34 -2.41 15.47
N ASP A 83 6.16 -2.87 15.86
CA ASP A 83 5.94 -4.28 16.21
C ASP A 83 5.35 -5.02 15.02
N THR A 84 4.23 -4.53 14.52
CA THR A 84 3.44 -5.15 13.45
C THR A 84 3.96 -4.84 12.05
N LYS A 85 4.75 -3.75 11.91
CA LYS A 85 5.15 -3.18 10.62
C LYS A 85 3.97 -2.78 9.73
N ALA A 86 2.79 -2.61 10.30
CA ALA A 86 1.63 -2.07 9.62
C ALA A 86 1.84 -0.59 9.31
N ILE A 87 1.36 -0.16 8.14
CA ILE A 87 1.46 1.22 7.68
C ILE A 87 0.16 1.95 7.99
N SER A 88 0.27 3.17 8.51
CA SER A 88 -0.85 4.09 8.66
C SER A 88 -0.56 5.40 7.93
N PHE A 89 -1.56 5.91 7.22
CA PHE A 89 -1.51 7.15 6.47
C PHE A 89 -2.34 8.21 7.17
N TYR A 90 -1.77 9.40 7.30
CA TYR A 90 -2.40 10.56 7.88
C TYR A 90 -2.38 11.71 6.88
N SER A 91 -3.43 12.54 6.92
CA SER A 91 -3.48 13.79 6.17
C SER A 91 -2.46 14.79 6.72
N SER A 92 -2.21 15.88 5.98
CA SER A 92 -1.34 16.96 6.47
C SER A 92 -1.89 17.69 7.71
N SER A 93 -3.18 17.52 8.03
CA SER A 93 -3.79 18.01 9.29
C SER A 93 -3.64 17.04 10.47
N GLY A 94 -3.06 15.85 10.26
CA GLY A 94 -2.85 14.84 11.30
C GLY A 94 -4.04 13.91 11.52
N GLU A 95 -5.05 13.93 10.64
CA GLU A 95 -6.18 13.00 10.69
C GLU A 95 -5.76 11.64 10.12
N LEU A 96 -6.14 10.53 10.77
CA LEU A 96 -5.93 9.19 10.25
C LEU A 96 -6.82 8.96 9.02
N VAL A 97 -6.19 8.62 7.90
CA VAL A 97 -6.86 8.42 6.61
C VAL A 97 -7.00 6.93 6.28
N LEU A 98 -5.94 6.14 6.49
CA LEU A 98 -5.93 4.71 6.20
C LEU A 98 -5.00 3.98 7.16
N LYS A 99 -5.39 2.81 7.63
CA LYS A 99 -4.53 1.92 8.41
C LYS A 99 -4.54 0.51 7.84
N GLU A 100 -3.37 -0.07 7.66
CA GLU A 100 -3.24 -1.48 7.32
C GLU A 100 -3.64 -2.38 8.50
N GLY A 101 -4.30 -3.49 8.17
CA GLY A 101 -4.50 -4.62 9.06
C GLY A 101 -3.46 -5.71 8.78
N ARG A 102 -3.92 -6.94 8.63
CA ARG A 102 -3.07 -8.11 8.36
C ARG A 102 -2.60 -8.14 6.90
N ARG A 103 -1.41 -8.67 6.70
CA ARG A 103 -0.85 -9.01 5.39
C ARG A 103 -0.65 -10.51 5.31
N LYS A 104 -1.05 -11.12 4.20
CA LYS A 104 -0.74 -12.54 3.91
C LYS A 104 -0.16 -12.66 2.52
N VAL A 105 0.92 -13.41 2.43
CA VAL A 105 1.54 -13.77 1.16
C VAL A 105 1.85 -15.26 1.20
N ARG A 106 1.36 -16.01 0.22
CA ARG A 106 1.54 -17.45 0.13
C ARG A 106 2.15 -17.81 -1.22
N ALA A 107 3.22 -18.58 -1.21
CA ALA A 107 3.80 -19.14 -2.43
C ALA A 107 2.80 -20.09 -3.10
N ILE A 108 2.64 -19.95 -4.41
CA ILE A 108 1.79 -20.78 -5.25
C ILE A 108 2.54 -21.10 -6.56
N GLU A 109 2.05 -22.10 -7.27
CA GLU A 109 2.47 -22.40 -8.64
C GLU A 109 1.25 -22.30 -9.56
N VAL A 110 1.39 -21.61 -10.69
CA VAL A 110 0.34 -21.45 -11.69
C VAL A 110 0.93 -21.76 -13.05
N ALA A 111 0.44 -22.80 -13.72
CA ALA A 111 0.94 -23.23 -15.03
C ALA A 111 2.48 -23.42 -15.09
N GLY A 112 3.08 -23.95 -14.01
CA GLY A 112 4.53 -24.17 -13.89
C GLY A 112 5.34 -22.93 -13.47
N GLU A 113 4.69 -21.77 -13.30
CA GLU A 113 5.34 -20.54 -12.86
C GLU A 113 5.15 -20.34 -11.36
N ARG A 114 6.25 -20.03 -10.65
CA ARG A 114 6.18 -19.66 -9.22
C ARG A 114 5.61 -18.26 -9.08
N ALA A 115 4.61 -18.12 -8.23
CA ALA A 115 3.94 -16.86 -7.96
C ALA A 115 3.57 -16.75 -6.46
N PHE A 116 2.93 -15.63 -6.12
CA PHE A 116 2.40 -15.40 -4.78
C PHE A 116 0.92 -15.05 -4.84
N GLN A 117 0.12 -15.68 -3.97
CA GLN A 117 -1.20 -15.19 -3.62
C GLN A 117 -1.05 -14.14 -2.52
N VAL A 118 -1.58 -12.94 -2.72
CA VAL A 118 -1.43 -11.79 -1.82
C VAL A 118 -2.79 -11.34 -1.30
N GLU A 119 -2.88 -11.13 0.01
CA GLU A 119 -4.00 -10.47 0.69
C GLU A 119 -3.46 -9.30 1.52
N GLN A 120 -4.08 -8.14 1.39
CA GLN A 120 -3.86 -6.98 2.26
C GLN A 120 -5.18 -6.56 2.87
N GLU A 121 -5.25 -6.58 4.19
CA GLU A 121 -6.39 -6.07 4.95
C GLU A 121 -6.18 -4.59 5.26
N LEU A 122 -7.27 -3.82 5.21
CA LEU A 122 -7.31 -2.40 5.55
C LEU A 122 -8.38 -2.20 6.61
N ILE A 123 -8.09 -1.39 7.62
CA ILE A 123 -9.03 -1.06 8.68
C ILE A 123 -9.89 0.10 8.20
N ILE A 124 -11.14 -0.21 7.85
CA ILE A 124 -12.12 0.74 7.30
C ILE A 124 -12.96 1.31 8.44
N SER A 125 -13.15 2.63 8.45
CA SER A 125 -13.94 3.33 9.47
C SER A 125 -15.45 3.09 9.30
N SER A 126 -16.24 3.22 10.36
CA SER A 126 -17.68 2.91 10.35
C SER A 126 -18.53 3.91 9.56
N ASP A 127 -18.01 5.09 9.24
CA ASP A 127 -18.66 6.15 8.47
C ASP A 127 -18.09 6.33 7.04
N GLU A 128 -17.08 5.54 6.67
CA GLU A 128 -16.46 5.58 5.35
C GLU A 128 -17.27 4.87 4.26
N GLY A 129 -17.29 5.40 3.05
CA GLY A 129 -17.84 4.76 1.85
C GLY A 129 -16.73 4.42 0.86
N LEU A 130 -16.92 3.34 0.11
CA LEU A 130 -15.93 2.78 -0.81
C LEU A 130 -16.51 2.71 -2.23
N TYR A 131 -15.78 3.22 -3.22
CA TYR A 131 -16.27 3.44 -4.58
C TYR A 131 -15.18 3.14 -5.64
N GLY A 132 -15.55 3.19 -6.92
CA GLY A 132 -14.64 3.00 -8.04
C GLY A 132 -14.66 1.55 -8.52
N LEU A 133 -13.51 0.90 -8.54
CA LEU A 133 -13.30 -0.50 -8.96
C LEU A 133 -13.69 -0.84 -10.41
N GLY A 134 -14.19 0.14 -11.17
CA GLY A 134 -14.59 0.00 -12.57
C GLY A 134 -16.12 -0.01 -12.72
N GLN A 135 -16.61 -0.80 -13.66
CA GLN A 135 -18.04 -0.93 -13.96
C GLN A 135 -18.57 -2.24 -13.39
N HIS A 136 -19.39 -2.17 -12.35
CA HIS A 136 -20.02 -3.31 -11.69
C HIS A 136 -21.53 -3.07 -11.58
N PRO A 137 -22.39 -4.06 -11.86
CA PRO A 137 -23.83 -3.88 -11.74
C PRO A 137 -24.30 -3.80 -10.28
N GLY A 138 -25.24 -2.89 -10.01
CA GLY A 138 -26.12 -2.94 -8.83
C GLY A 138 -25.65 -2.21 -7.56
N ILE A 139 -24.35 -2.21 -7.25
CA ILE A 139 -23.86 -1.65 -5.98
C ILE A 139 -23.13 -0.34 -6.22
N PHE A 140 -23.52 0.72 -5.49
CA PHE A 140 -22.85 2.02 -5.57
C PHE A 140 -21.76 2.18 -4.49
N ASN A 141 -22.09 1.96 -3.22
CA ASN A 141 -21.14 1.95 -2.11
C ASN A 141 -20.76 0.50 -1.76
N TYR A 142 -19.50 0.14 -1.95
CA TYR A 142 -19.01 -1.22 -1.75
C TYR A 142 -18.74 -1.61 -0.29
N LYS A 143 -18.95 -0.71 0.66
CA LYS A 143 -18.73 -1.04 2.07
C LYS A 143 -19.62 -2.21 2.52
N GLY A 144 -19.00 -3.23 3.08
CA GLY A 144 -19.68 -4.46 3.51
C GLY A 144 -20.03 -5.41 2.36
N HIS A 145 -19.61 -5.10 1.13
CA HIS A 145 -19.85 -5.92 -0.05
C HIS A 145 -18.53 -6.48 -0.61
N THR A 146 -18.64 -7.61 -1.31
CA THR A 146 -17.53 -8.21 -2.05
C THR A 146 -17.71 -7.94 -3.54
N ILE A 147 -16.68 -7.35 -4.16
CA ILE A 147 -16.63 -7.12 -5.61
C ILE A 147 -15.52 -7.99 -6.18
N THR A 148 -15.87 -8.84 -7.16
CA THR A 148 -14.89 -9.68 -7.87
C THR A 148 -14.36 -8.92 -9.08
N LEU A 149 -13.08 -8.57 -9.05
CA LEU A 149 -12.41 -7.90 -10.16
C LEU A 149 -12.06 -8.92 -11.26
N ILE A 150 -12.98 -9.08 -12.22
CA ILE A 150 -12.80 -9.92 -13.41
C ILE A 150 -13.33 -9.19 -14.64
N GLN A 151 -12.77 -9.48 -15.81
CA GLN A 151 -13.30 -8.98 -17.09
C GLN A 151 -14.34 -9.96 -17.62
N ARG A 152 -15.58 -9.51 -17.83
CA ARG A 152 -16.63 -10.27 -18.53
C ARG A 152 -17.64 -9.33 -19.19
N ASN A 153 -18.52 -9.85 -20.04
CA ASN A 153 -19.57 -9.01 -20.63
C ASN A 153 -20.35 -8.27 -19.54
N TRP A 154 -20.51 -6.95 -19.68
CA TRP A 154 -21.12 -6.01 -18.73
C TRP A 154 -20.35 -5.68 -17.43
N ASP A 155 -19.17 -6.25 -17.21
CA ASP A 155 -18.40 -6.10 -15.97
C ASP A 155 -16.94 -5.77 -16.30
N VAL A 156 -16.48 -4.60 -15.90
CA VAL A 156 -15.16 -4.08 -16.23
C VAL A 156 -14.40 -3.80 -14.95
N ALA A 157 -13.36 -4.60 -14.69
CA ALA A 157 -12.51 -4.42 -13.53
C ALA A 157 -11.44 -3.34 -13.80
N VAL A 158 -11.41 -2.31 -12.94
CA VAL A 158 -10.34 -1.31 -12.87
C VAL A 158 -9.88 -1.25 -11.41
N PRO A 159 -8.66 -1.68 -11.05
CA PRO A 159 -8.23 -1.87 -9.66
C PRO A 159 -7.87 -0.54 -8.96
N PHE A 160 -8.76 0.45 -9.05
CA PHE A 160 -8.64 1.74 -8.38
C PHE A 160 -9.84 1.96 -7.44
N LEU A 161 -9.58 1.88 -6.14
CA LEU A 161 -10.56 2.13 -5.08
C LEU A 161 -10.48 3.60 -4.64
N VAL A 162 -11.63 4.23 -4.41
CA VAL A 162 -11.74 5.58 -3.86
C VAL A 162 -12.55 5.53 -2.57
N SER A 163 -12.03 6.18 -1.53
CA SER A 163 -12.67 6.30 -0.24
C SER A 163 -13.27 7.69 -0.04
N SER A 164 -14.42 7.77 0.65
CA SER A 164 -14.98 9.05 1.11
C SER A 164 -14.10 9.77 2.14
N LYS A 165 -13.09 9.11 2.72
CA LYS A 165 -12.07 9.73 3.60
C LYS A 165 -10.97 10.47 2.83
N GLY A 166 -11.10 10.62 1.52
CA GLY A 166 -10.22 11.47 0.71
C GLY A 166 -8.93 10.80 0.26
N TYR A 167 -8.89 9.46 0.23
CA TYR A 167 -7.78 8.70 -0.35
C TYR A 167 -8.25 7.76 -1.46
N GLY A 168 -7.28 7.28 -2.24
CA GLY A 168 -7.49 6.22 -3.21
C GLY A 168 -6.37 5.19 -3.17
N ILE A 169 -6.67 3.97 -3.61
CA ILE A 169 -5.71 2.87 -3.70
C ILE A 169 -5.74 2.35 -5.13
N LEU A 170 -4.58 2.40 -5.78
CA LEU A 170 -4.32 1.64 -6.99
C LEU A 170 -3.66 0.32 -6.56
N TRP A 171 -4.30 -0.80 -6.87
CA TRP A 171 -3.82 -2.14 -6.55
C TRP A 171 -3.03 -2.74 -7.70
#